data_AF-Q9KG20-F1
#
_entry.id   AF-Q9KG20-F1
#
_cell.length_a   1.000
_cell.length_b   1.000
_cell.length_c   1.000
_cell.angle_alpha   90.00
_cell.angle_beta   90.00
_cell.angle_gamma   90.00
#
_symmetry.space_group_name_H-M   'P 1'
#
loop_
_entity.id
_entity.type
_entity.pdbx_description
1 polymer ?
#
loop_
_entity_poly.entity_id
_entity_poly.type
_entity_poly.pdbx_seq_one_letter_code
_entity_poly.pdbx_strand_id
1 'polypeptide(L)'
;MQRRQRSVYAVFTVLFAFLLLAPHFGQGHVQASTYSWNIYSQYIEYQPTGERFYHKSCGQVNNATQGYFRLPNTYSSTNIAQYDVGNGRSVELDFGSCSTYGMTHILARHAPELFIGNPTQVQSFFNPGHPLGYYESIIGQIISNNRTQILNNGFTSNGTVVYGNTPHGQVRLVIKGGKVITMYPNGWGLGERKY
;
A
#
# COMPACT_ATOMS: atom_id res chain seq x y z
N MET A 1 77.42 18.21 -13.88
CA MET A 1 77.00 18.81 -15.17
C MET A 1 75.57 19.31 -15.02
N GLN A 2 75.40 20.61 -14.80
CA GLN A 2 74.13 21.35 -14.87
C GLN A 2 73.79 21.61 -16.34
N ARG A 3 72.53 21.43 -16.76
CA ARG A 3 71.89 22.36 -17.71
C ARG A 3 70.39 22.53 -17.42
N ARG A 4 70.08 23.77 -17.03
CA ARG A 4 68.92 24.62 -17.41
C ARG A 4 67.54 24.14 -16.96
N GLN A 5 66.90 24.69 -15.93
CA GLN A 5 66.44 26.08 -15.72
C GLN A 5 65.83 26.73 -16.97
N ARG A 6 64.51 26.97 -16.94
CA ARG A 6 63.88 28.30 -16.78
C ARG A 6 62.35 28.11 -16.76
N SER A 7 61.65 28.39 -15.66
CA SER A 7 61.36 29.71 -15.06
C SER A 7 60.11 30.34 -15.67
N VAL A 8 58.96 30.23 -14.99
CA VAL A 8 58.20 31.29 -14.27
C VAL A 8 57.34 32.17 -15.23
N TYR A 9 56.11 32.65 -15.03
CA TYR A 9 55.28 33.17 -13.92
C TYR A 9 53.80 33.00 -14.32
N ALA A 10 52.92 32.51 -13.45
CA ALA A 10 51.99 33.27 -12.61
C ALA A 10 50.99 34.18 -13.38
N VAL A 11 49.70 33.82 -13.35
CA VAL A 11 48.59 34.80 -13.26
C VAL A 11 47.47 34.20 -12.39
N PHE A 12 47.27 34.87 -11.27
CA PHE A 12 46.09 34.83 -10.39
C PHE A 12 44.93 35.53 -11.12
N THR A 13 43.72 34.96 -11.25
CA THR A 13 42.45 35.68 -10.96
C THR A 13 41.23 34.73 -10.90
N VAL A 14 40.62 34.71 -9.71
CA VAL A 14 39.21 34.51 -9.32
C VAL A 14 38.16 34.44 -10.43
N LEU A 15 37.29 33.41 -10.42
CA LEU A 15 35.84 33.63 -10.44
C LEU A 15 35.08 32.44 -9.81
N PHE A 16 34.41 32.76 -8.71
CA PHE A 16 33.40 31.96 -8.04
C PHE A 16 32.11 32.00 -8.88
N ALA A 17 31.68 30.86 -9.41
CA ALA A 17 30.31 30.61 -9.91
C ALA A 17 30.10 29.09 -9.83
N PHE A 18 29.64 28.54 -8.70
CA PHE A 18 28.23 28.47 -8.34
C PHE A 18 27.31 28.24 -9.54
N LEU A 19 27.18 26.97 -9.91
CA LEU A 19 26.08 26.31 -10.62
C LEU A 19 26.54 24.85 -10.79
N LEU A 20 26.53 24.01 -9.76
CA LEU A 20 25.33 23.27 -9.35
C LEU A 20 24.34 23.06 -10.50
N LEU A 21 24.83 22.54 -11.62
CA LEU A 21 24.03 21.72 -12.52
C LEU A 21 23.82 20.37 -11.84
N ALA A 22 22.98 20.39 -10.80
CA ALA A 22 22.22 19.21 -10.46
C ALA A 22 21.44 18.85 -11.72
N PRO A 23 21.55 17.61 -12.24
CA PRO A 23 20.48 17.13 -13.08
C PRO A 23 19.24 17.07 -12.18
N HIS A 24 18.42 18.13 -12.22
CA HIS A 24 16.99 18.01 -12.01
C HIS A 24 16.43 17.24 -13.22
N PHE A 25 16.85 15.97 -13.37
CA PHE A 25 16.03 15.02 -14.10
C PHE A 25 14.82 14.81 -13.20
N GLY A 26 13.69 15.25 -13.74
CA GLY A 26 12.51 15.58 -12.99
C GLY A 26 12.18 14.55 -11.94
N GLN A 27 11.56 15.04 -10.88
CA GLN A 27 10.35 14.36 -10.41
C GLN A 27 9.44 14.23 -11.65
N GLY A 28 9.69 13.20 -12.46
CA GLY A 28 8.63 12.51 -13.13
C GLY A 28 7.70 12.21 -11.98
N HIS A 29 6.63 13.01 -11.87
CA HIS A 29 5.38 12.47 -11.38
C HIS A 29 5.33 11.10 -12.03
N VAL A 30 5.51 10.04 -11.25
CA VAL A 30 5.16 8.71 -11.71
C VAL A 30 3.71 8.90 -12.04
N GLN A 31 3.46 9.14 -13.33
CA GLN A 31 2.14 9.25 -13.89
C GLN A 31 1.58 7.90 -13.53
N ALA A 32 0.71 7.87 -12.51
CA ALA A 32 0.14 6.63 -12.03
C ALA A 32 -0.31 5.90 -13.28
N SER A 33 -0.01 4.61 -13.44
CA SER A 33 -0.38 3.81 -14.61
C SER A 33 -1.91 3.51 -14.63
N THR A 34 -2.67 4.57 -14.33
CA THR A 34 -4.00 5.01 -14.71
C THR A 34 -5.11 3.97 -14.71
N TYR A 35 -5.88 3.98 -13.62
CA TYR A 35 -7.34 3.90 -13.61
C TYR A 35 -8.02 2.72 -14.31
N SER A 36 -7.73 1.48 -13.96
CA SER A 36 -8.46 0.32 -14.52
C SER A 36 -9.92 0.16 -14.07
N TRP A 37 -10.56 1.19 -13.50
CA TRP A 37 -11.90 1.09 -12.90
C TRP A 37 -12.84 2.20 -13.38
N ASN A 38 -14.07 1.87 -13.74
CA ASN A 38 -15.18 2.82 -13.81
C ASN A 38 -16.00 2.69 -12.53
N ILE A 39 -16.42 3.82 -11.97
CA ILE A 39 -17.16 3.87 -10.71
C ILE A 39 -18.56 4.40 -10.96
N TYR A 40 -19.55 3.60 -10.62
CA TYR A 40 -20.97 3.92 -10.72
C TYR A 40 -21.62 3.92 -9.33
N SER A 41 -22.87 4.37 -9.26
CA SER A 41 -23.62 4.46 -8.00
C SER A 41 -23.91 3.11 -7.34
N GLN A 42 -23.90 2.01 -8.09
CA GLN A 42 -24.27 0.66 -7.61
C GLN A 42 -23.16 -0.39 -7.79
N TYR A 43 -22.15 -0.09 -8.60
CA TYR A 43 -21.09 -1.03 -8.96
C TYR A 43 -19.81 -0.31 -9.36
N ILE A 44 -18.72 -1.07 -9.36
CA ILE A 44 -17.48 -0.71 -10.05
C ILE A 44 -17.28 -1.65 -11.24
N GLU A 45 -16.66 -1.18 -12.30
CA GLU A 45 -16.40 -1.96 -13.51
C GLU A 45 -14.91 -1.96 -13.81
N TYR A 46 -14.33 -3.15 -13.99
CA TYR A 46 -12.93 -3.31 -14.32
C TYR A 46 -12.73 -3.04 -15.81
N GLN A 47 -12.19 -1.87 -16.15
CA GLN A 47 -12.02 -1.41 -17.54
C GLN A 47 -11.34 -2.44 -18.47
N PRO A 48 -10.29 -3.18 -18.04
CA PRO A 48 -9.63 -4.14 -18.93
C PRO A 48 -10.52 -5.29 -19.40
N THR A 49 -11.54 -5.68 -18.63
CA THR A 49 -12.42 -6.81 -18.98
C THR A 49 -13.89 -6.43 -19.15
N GLY A 50 -14.31 -5.25 -18.69
CA GLY A 50 -15.71 -4.85 -18.59
C GLY A 50 -16.49 -5.56 -17.48
N GLU A 51 -15.82 -6.31 -16.61
CA GLU A 51 -16.47 -7.04 -15.51
C GLU A 51 -17.01 -6.08 -14.45
N ARG A 52 -18.23 -6.34 -13.96
CA ARG A 52 -18.93 -5.47 -13.01
C ARG A 52 -19.05 -6.10 -11.64
N PHE A 53 -18.74 -5.33 -10.61
CA PHE A 53 -18.78 -5.74 -9.21
C PHE A 53 -19.76 -4.86 -8.44
N TYR A 54 -20.92 -5.43 -8.10
CA TYR A 54 -21.97 -4.77 -7.35
C TYR A 54 -21.64 -4.67 -5.87
N HIS A 55 -22.08 -3.58 -5.24
CA HIS A 55 -21.87 -3.32 -3.83
C HIS A 55 -22.36 -4.48 -2.94
N LYS A 56 -21.51 -4.88 -1.99
CA LYS A 56 -21.86 -5.80 -0.92
C LYS A 56 -22.35 -5.06 0.32
N SER A 57 -23.09 -5.75 1.17
CA SER A 57 -23.33 -5.32 2.54
C SER A 57 -22.16 -5.70 3.44
N CYS A 58 -21.96 -4.96 4.53
CA CYS A 58 -20.93 -5.34 5.50
C CYS A 58 -21.19 -6.75 6.09
N GLY A 59 -22.45 -7.16 6.23
CA GLY A 59 -22.81 -8.52 6.64
C GLY A 59 -22.30 -9.60 5.66
N GLN A 60 -22.35 -9.34 4.34
CA GLN A 60 -21.79 -10.25 3.34
C GLN A 60 -20.27 -10.36 3.45
N VAL A 61 -19.57 -9.23 3.67
CA VAL A 61 -18.11 -9.23 3.86
C VAL A 61 -17.72 -9.97 5.14
N ASN A 62 -18.45 -9.73 6.24
CA ASN A 62 -18.24 -10.42 7.50
C ASN A 62 -18.42 -11.93 7.36
N ASN A 63 -19.51 -12.37 6.69
CA ASN A 63 -19.77 -13.79 6.46
C ASN A 63 -18.69 -14.45 5.59
N ALA A 64 -18.22 -13.77 4.54
CA ALA A 64 -17.13 -14.27 3.69
C ALA A 64 -15.83 -14.43 4.50
N THR A 65 -15.50 -13.44 5.33
CA THR A 65 -14.31 -13.46 6.19
C THR A 65 -14.41 -14.55 7.25
N GLN A 66 -15.55 -14.63 7.95
CA GLN A 66 -15.81 -15.63 8.98
C GLN A 66 -15.74 -17.05 8.41
N GLY A 67 -16.35 -17.28 7.24
CA GLY A 67 -16.35 -18.57 6.57
C GLY A 67 -14.95 -19.01 6.14
N TYR A 68 -14.15 -18.10 5.57
CA TYR A 68 -12.78 -18.39 5.17
C TYR A 68 -11.90 -18.79 6.36
N PHE A 69 -11.95 -18.03 7.46
CA PHE A 69 -11.15 -18.31 8.66
C PHE A 69 -11.79 -19.34 9.61
N ARG A 70 -12.95 -19.91 9.24
CA ARG A 70 -13.70 -20.89 10.04
C ARG A 70 -13.95 -20.43 11.48
N LEU A 71 -14.28 -19.16 11.65
CA LEU A 71 -14.48 -18.57 12.97
C LEU A 71 -15.91 -18.87 13.47
N PRO A 72 -16.10 -19.35 14.71
CA PRO A 72 -17.42 -19.71 15.23
C PRO A 72 -18.31 -18.48 15.47
N ASN A 73 -17.72 -17.42 16.03
CA ASN A 73 -18.32 -16.10 16.24
C ASN A 73 -17.25 -15.04 16.00
N THR A 74 -17.62 -13.85 15.53
CA THR A 74 -16.64 -12.80 15.23
C THR A 74 -17.03 -11.45 15.82
N TYR A 75 -16.09 -10.86 16.55
CA TYR A 75 -16.10 -9.45 16.92
C TYR A 75 -14.96 -8.77 16.16
N SER A 76 -15.00 -7.43 16.06
CA SER A 76 -13.96 -6.71 15.34
C SER A 76 -12.56 -6.95 15.90
N SER A 77 -12.42 -7.17 17.20
CA SER A 77 -11.14 -7.44 17.87
C SER A 77 -10.71 -8.90 17.86
N THR A 78 -11.45 -9.80 17.20
CA THR A 78 -11.04 -11.21 17.10
C THR A 78 -9.76 -11.29 16.29
N ASN A 79 -8.66 -11.71 16.93
CA ASN A 79 -7.40 -11.95 16.25
C ASN A 79 -7.54 -13.15 15.29
N ILE A 80 -7.11 -12.95 14.05
CA ILE A 80 -7.12 -13.96 12.98
C ILE A 80 -5.72 -14.50 12.75
N ALA A 81 -4.72 -13.63 12.73
CA ALA A 81 -3.33 -13.99 12.52
C ALA A 81 -2.38 -13.11 13.34
N GLN A 82 -1.18 -13.63 13.56
CA GLN A 82 -0.07 -12.91 14.18
C GLN A 82 1.21 -13.11 13.38
N TYR A 83 1.97 -12.04 13.20
CA TYR A 83 3.20 -12.04 12.42
C TYR A 83 4.37 -11.53 13.28
N ASP A 84 5.35 -12.40 13.55
CA ASP A 84 6.52 -12.03 14.36
C ASP A 84 7.41 -10.99 13.65
N VAL A 85 7.68 -9.87 14.32
CA VAL A 85 8.55 -8.79 13.84
C VAL A 85 9.85 -8.66 14.64
N GLY A 86 10.09 -9.57 15.58
CA GLY A 86 11.28 -9.63 16.42
C GLY A 86 11.07 -9.03 17.81
N ASN A 87 12.04 -9.27 18.70
CA ASN A 87 12.02 -8.81 20.10
C ASN A 87 10.76 -9.23 20.89
N GLY A 88 10.21 -10.41 20.58
CA GLY A 88 8.99 -10.90 21.23
C GLY A 88 7.72 -10.11 20.87
N ARG A 89 7.74 -9.33 19.79
CA ARG A 89 6.59 -8.53 19.33
C ARG A 89 6.04 -9.12 18.04
N SER A 90 4.71 -9.18 17.97
CA SER A 90 3.98 -9.58 16.77
C SER A 90 3.03 -8.46 16.31
N VAL A 91 2.82 -8.39 15.00
CA VAL A 91 1.73 -7.62 14.41
C VAL A 91 0.50 -8.49 14.34
N GLU A 92 -0.63 -7.98 14.79
CA GLU A 92 -1.92 -8.65 14.77
C GLU A 92 -2.71 -8.28 13.51
N LEU A 93 -3.27 -9.28 12.84
CA LEU A 93 -4.36 -9.11 11.91
C LEU A 93 -5.63 -9.56 12.60
N ASP A 94 -6.54 -8.62 12.80
CA ASP A 94 -7.85 -8.88 13.37
C ASP A 94 -8.91 -9.01 12.28
N PHE A 95 -10.05 -9.59 12.65
CA PHE A 95 -11.27 -9.62 11.85
C PHE A 95 -11.70 -8.22 11.42
N GLY A 96 -11.67 -7.28 12.36
CA GLY A 96 -11.87 -5.87 12.08
C GLY A 96 -13.32 -5.47 11.83
N SER A 97 -13.52 -4.33 11.17
CA SER A 97 -14.84 -3.94 10.67
C SER A 97 -14.71 -3.30 9.30
N CYS A 98 -15.77 -3.34 8.50
CA CYS A 98 -15.75 -2.79 7.15
C CYS A 98 -15.35 -1.31 7.07
N SER A 99 -15.50 -0.53 8.15
CA SER A 99 -15.25 0.91 8.18
C SER A 99 -13.93 1.33 8.85
N THR A 100 -13.30 0.48 9.68
CA THR A 100 -12.24 0.95 10.57
C THR A 100 -10.87 0.30 10.37
N TYR A 101 -10.78 -1.03 10.44
CA TYR A 101 -9.49 -1.73 10.38
C TYR A 101 -9.65 -3.23 10.10
N GLY A 102 -8.53 -3.94 9.94
CA GLY A 102 -8.47 -5.39 9.88
C GLY A 102 -8.87 -5.97 8.53
N MET A 103 -9.04 -7.30 8.48
CA MET A 103 -9.30 -8.01 7.23
C MET A 103 -10.60 -7.56 6.56
N THR A 104 -11.69 -7.42 7.31
CA THR A 104 -12.98 -6.98 6.76
C THR A 104 -12.90 -5.57 6.16
N HIS A 105 -12.12 -4.65 6.75
CA HIS A 105 -11.89 -3.33 6.16
C HIS A 105 -11.16 -3.42 4.82
N ILE A 106 -10.10 -4.23 4.76
CA ILE A 106 -9.31 -4.44 3.54
C ILE A 106 -10.22 -4.95 2.42
N LEU A 107 -11.00 -5.98 2.69
CA LEU A 107 -11.91 -6.57 1.72
C LEU A 107 -13.02 -5.58 1.31
N ALA A 108 -13.66 -4.94 2.29
CA ALA A 108 -14.77 -4.02 2.05
C ALA A 108 -14.36 -2.76 1.27
N ARG A 109 -13.09 -2.35 1.33
CA ARG A 109 -12.61 -1.11 0.69
C ARG A 109 -11.68 -1.35 -0.49
N HIS A 110 -11.06 -2.50 -0.62
CA HIS A 110 -10.00 -2.68 -1.61
C HIS A 110 -10.15 -3.94 -2.45
N ALA A 111 -10.93 -4.94 -2.02
CA ALA A 111 -11.24 -6.12 -2.83
C ALA A 111 -12.52 -5.88 -3.66
N PRO A 112 -12.47 -5.87 -5.00
CA PRO A 112 -13.63 -5.55 -5.82
C PRO A 112 -14.81 -6.51 -5.61
N GLU A 113 -14.56 -7.80 -5.35
CA GLU A 113 -15.58 -8.82 -5.13
C GLU A 113 -16.38 -8.62 -3.84
N LEU A 114 -15.80 -7.92 -2.87
CA LEU A 114 -16.34 -7.70 -1.53
C LEU A 114 -16.54 -6.21 -1.21
N PHE A 115 -16.38 -5.34 -2.20
CA PHE A 115 -16.46 -3.91 -2.00
C PHE A 115 -17.86 -3.47 -1.51
N ILE A 116 -17.89 -2.61 -0.49
CA ILE A 116 -19.12 -1.99 0.02
C ILE A 116 -19.24 -0.55 -0.49
N GLY A 117 -20.44 -0.09 -0.80
CA GLY A 117 -20.69 1.14 -1.57
C GLY A 117 -20.05 2.46 -1.09
N ASN A 118 -20.37 3.52 -1.84
CA ASN A 118 -19.77 4.86 -1.75
C ASN A 118 -18.25 4.88 -1.97
N PRO A 119 -17.80 4.49 -3.17
CA PRO A 119 -16.41 4.62 -3.56
C PRO A 119 -16.01 6.10 -3.60
N THR A 120 -14.91 6.41 -2.92
CA THR A 120 -14.36 7.77 -2.82
C THR A 120 -13.32 8.01 -3.92
N GLN A 121 -13.10 9.26 -4.28
CA GLN A 121 -12.00 9.70 -5.16
C GLN A 121 -10.61 9.56 -4.51
N VAL A 122 -10.41 8.69 -3.53
CA VAL A 122 -9.08 8.39 -2.97
C VAL A 122 -8.89 6.90 -2.71
N GLN A 123 -9.80 6.08 -3.24
CA GLN A 123 -9.80 4.65 -3.03
C GLN A 123 -8.97 3.95 -4.10
N SER A 124 -8.34 2.83 -3.73
CA SER A 124 -7.63 1.95 -4.65
C SER A 124 -8.21 0.54 -4.53
N PHE A 125 -8.34 -0.14 -5.66
CA PHE A 125 -8.84 -1.50 -5.75
C PHE A 125 -7.75 -2.43 -6.25
N PHE A 126 -7.68 -3.62 -5.67
CA PHE A 126 -6.92 -4.73 -6.23
C PHE A 126 -7.53 -5.16 -7.57
N ASN A 127 -6.74 -5.83 -8.41
CA ASN A 127 -7.29 -6.52 -9.58
C ASN A 127 -8.29 -7.60 -9.12
N PRO A 128 -9.30 -7.92 -9.93
CA PRO A 128 -10.25 -8.97 -9.58
C PRO A 128 -9.64 -10.38 -9.71
N GLY A 129 -10.33 -11.36 -9.15
CA GLY A 129 -10.01 -12.79 -9.21
C GLY A 129 -9.17 -13.29 -8.04
N HIS A 130 -9.06 -12.53 -6.95
CA HIS A 130 -8.20 -12.90 -5.82
C HIS A 130 -9.00 -13.53 -4.65
N PRO A 131 -8.63 -14.74 -4.18
CA PRO A 131 -9.24 -15.36 -3.01
C PRO A 131 -8.83 -14.63 -1.71
N LEU A 132 -9.57 -14.81 -0.61
CA LEU A 132 -9.22 -14.17 0.67
C LEU A 132 -7.77 -14.44 1.12
N GLY A 133 -7.27 -15.66 0.91
CA GLY A 133 -5.91 -16.06 1.26
C GLY A 133 -4.81 -15.30 0.52
N TYR A 134 -5.11 -14.73 -0.65
CA TYR A 134 -4.17 -13.85 -1.35
C TYR A 134 -3.86 -12.60 -0.52
N TYR A 135 -4.88 -11.97 0.06
CA TYR A 135 -4.70 -10.76 0.88
C TYR A 135 -3.93 -11.07 2.17
N GLU A 136 -4.28 -12.16 2.85
CA GLU A 136 -3.57 -12.62 4.05
C GLU A 136 -2.09 -12.94 3.75
N SER A 137 -1.82 -13.62 2.64
CA SER A 137 -0.47 -13.95 2.19
C SER A 137 0.38 -12.69 1.95
N ILE A 138 -0.17 -11.69 1.26
CA ILE A 138 0.53 -10.42 1.00
C ILE A 138 0.81 -9.68 2.30
N ILE A 139 -0.15 -9.63 3.23
CA ILE A 139 0.07 -9.01 4.55
C ILE A 139 1.27 -9.65 5.23
N GLY A 140 1.31 -10.98 5.31
CA GLY A 140 2.42 -11.72 5.90
C GLY A 140 3.77 -11.45 5.21
N GLN A 141 3.77 -11.44 3.87
CA GLN A 141 4.98 -11.15 3.09
C GLN A 141 5.49 -9.72 3.32
N ILE A 142 4.60 -8.72 3.29
CA ILE A 142 4.96 -7.31 3.53
C ILE A 142 5.52 -7.15 4.95
N ILE A 143 4.87 -7.74 5.95
CA ILE A 143 5.34 -7.66 7.34
C ILE A 143 6.72 -8.30 7.49
N SER A 144 6.90 -9.50 6.94
CA SER A 144 8.18 -10.22 6.98
C SER A 144 9.32 -9.43 6.32
N ASN A 145 9.04 -8.77 5.20
CA ASN A 145 10.05 -7.98 4.48
C ASN A 145 10.36 -6.62 5.14
N ASN A 146 9.51 -6.15 6.04
CA ASN A 146 9.63 -4.83 6.66
C ASN A 146 9.75 -4.88 8.19
N ARG A 147 10.15 -6.04 8.77
CA ARG A 147 10.19 -6.27 10.22
C ARG A 147 10.87 -5.15 11.00
N THR A 148 12.05 -4.70 10.59
CA THR A 148 12.81 -3.64 11.28
C THR A 148 12.04 -2.31 11.33
N GLN A 149 11.44 -1.88 10.22
CA GLN A 149 10.68 -0.63 10.18
C GLN A 149 9.43 -0.72 11.07
N ILE A 150 8.75 -1.86 11.04
CA ILE A 150 7.56 -2.12 11.85
C ILE A 150 7.91 -2.17 13.34
N LEU A 151 9.01 -2.84 13.69
CA LEU A 151 9.47 -2.95 15.07
C LEU A 151 9.72 -1.56 15.68
N ASN A 152 10.30 -0.66 14.90
CA ASN A 152 10.63 0.70 15.33
C ASN A 152 9.40 1.62 15.41
N ASN A 153 8.44 1.48 14.49
CA ASN A 153 7.40 2.51 14.31
C ASN A 153 5.96 1.99 14.36
N GLY A 154 5.71 0.72 14.05
CA GLY A 154 4.38 0.13 13.87
C GLY A 154 3.56 -0.04 15.15
N PHE A 155 4.20 0.05 16.32
CA PHE A 155 3.54 -0.09 17.62
C PHE A 155 3.25 1.25 18.32
N THR A 156 3.43 2.35 17.60
CA THR A 156 3.04 3.69 18.08
C THR A 156 1.60 4.00 17.66
N SER A 157 0.99 5.03 18.23
CA SER A 157 -0.32 5.54 17.83
C SER A 157 -0.33 6.09 16.39
N ASN A 158 0.78 6.68 15.94
CA ASN A 158 0.97 7.13 14.57
C ASN A 158 1.19 5.96 13.61
N GLY A 159 1.87 4.92 14.09
CA GLY A 159 2.20 3.70 13.38
C GLY A 159 3.19 3.91 12.24
N THR A 160 3.13 3.02 11.25
CA THR A 160 3.98 3.06 10.06
C THR A 160 3.24 2.59 8.82
N VAL A 161 3.76 3.03 7.67
CA VAL A 161 3.34 2.57 6.36
C VAL A 161 4.52 1.81 5.76
N VAL A 162 4.28 0.57 5.38
CA VAL A 162 5.26 -0.29 4.73
C VAL A 162 4.72 -0.71 3.37
N TYR A 163 5.63 -1.13 2.49
CA TYR A 163 5.32 -1.47 1.13
C TYR A 163 5.85 -2.87 0.81
N GLY A 164 5.18 -3.56 -0.11
CA GLY A 164 5.74 -4.73 -0.76
C GLY A 164 5.28 -4.86 -2.19
N ASN A 165 6.01 -5.64 -2.96
CA ASN A 165 5.75 -5.83 -4.38
C ASN A 165 5.04 -7.17 -4.60
N THR A 166 3.99 -7.15 -5.41
CA THR A 166 3.30 -8.34 -5.92
C THR A 166 3.45 -8.38 -7.44
N PRO A 167 3.11 -9.50 -8.10
CA PRO A 167 3.05 -9.56 -9.56
C PRO A 167 2.13 -8.50 -10.20
N HIS A 168 1.21 -7.91 -9.42
CA HIS A 168 0.22 -6.94 -9.86
C HIS A 168 0.56 -5.49 -9.46
N GLY A 169 1.76 -5.27 -8.91
CA GLY A 169 2.27 -3.95 -8.54
C GLY A 169 2.62 -3.84 -7.07
N GLN A 170 2.93 -2.62 -6.65
CA GLN A 170 3.26 -2.36 -5.26
C GLN A 170 1.99 -2.29 -4.42
N VAL A 171 2.05 -2.74 -3.18
CA VAL A 171 0.98 -2.74 -2.19
C VAL A 171 1.45 -1.96 -0.97
N ARG A 172 0.58 -1.10 -0.46
CA ARG A 172 0.75 -0.32 0.75
C ARG A 172 0.03 -1.00 1.90
N LEU A 173 0.71 -1.19 3.02
CA LEU A 173 0.17 -1.74 4.26
C LEU A 173 0.37 -0.74 5.40
N VAL A 174 -0.70 -0.46 6.14
CA VAL A 174 -0.70 0.47 7.26
C VAL A 174 -0.79 -0.31 8.56
N ILE A 175 0.18 -0.11 9.45
CA ILE A 175 0.24 -0.77 10.76
C ILE A 175 0.26 0.31 11.84
N LYS A 176 -0.64 0.23 12.82
CA LYS A 176 -0.69 1.17 13.97
C LYS A 176 -0.98 0.40 15.26
N GLY A 177 -0.33 0.76 16.36
CA GLY A 177 -0.51 0.08 17.65
C GLY A 177 -0.27 -1.43 17.61
N GLY A 178 0.58 -1.92 16.70
CA GLY A 178 0.83 -3.35 16.52
C GLY A 178 -0.25 -4.09 15.74
N LYS A 179 -1.17 -3.38 15.08
CA LYS A 179 -2.27 -3.99 14.31
C LYS A 179 -2.23 -3.61 12.85
N VAL A 180 -2.63 -4.53 11.98
CA VAL A 180 -2.94 -4.25 10.58
C VAL A 180 -4.20 -3.39 10.51
N ILE A 181 -4.03 -2.15 10.04
CA ILE A 181 -5.14 -1.22 9.89
C ILE A 181 -5.80 -1.39 8.53
N THR A 182 -5.02 -1.29 7.46
CA THR A 182 -5.53 -1.43 6.11
C THR A 182 -4.40 -1.81 5.16
N MET A 183 -4.77 -2.34 4.00
CA MET A 183 -3.88 -2.72 2.93
C MET A 183 -4.57 -2.42 1.59
N TYR A 184 -3.84 -1.79 0.68
CA TYR A 184 -4.34 -1.46 -0.64
C TYR A 184 -3.20 -1.30 -1.65
N PRO A 185 -3.45 -1.45 -2.95
CA PRO A 185 -2.43 -1.21 -3.96
C PRO A 185 -1.82 0.19 -3.82
N ASN A 186 -0.48 0.27 -3.82
CA ASN A 186 0.25 1.53 -3.87
C ASN A 186 0.27 2.08 -5.29
N GLY A 187 -0.86 2.65 -5.65
CA GLY A 187 -1.17 3.19 -6.96
C GLY A 187 -2.61 3.66 -6.89
N TRP A 188 -2.89 4.85 -7.40
CA TRP A 188 -4.21 5.45 -7.34
C TRP A 188 -5.12 4.75 -8.35
N GLY A 189 -6.08 3.97 -7.85
CA GLY A 189 -7.17 3.43 -8.64
C GLY A 189 -8.44 4.20 -8.33
N LEU A 190 -8.45 5.51 -8.58
CA LEU A 190 -9.61 6.40 -8.30
C LEU A 190 -10.90 5.97 -8.97
N GLY A 191 -10.80 5.01 -9.88
CA GLY A 191 -11.67 4.87 -11.01
C GLY A 191 -11.98 6.19 -11.69
N GLU A 192 -12.70 6.11 -12.80
CA GLU A 192 -13.37 7.27 -13.34
C GLU A 192 -14.81 7.22 -12.84
N ARG A 193 -15.25 8.23 -12.07
CA ARG A 193 -16.67 8.35 -11.75
C ARG A 193 -17.44 8.57 -13.04
N LYS A 194 -18.37 7.65 -13.33
CA LYS A 194 -19.31 7.77 -14.43
C LYS A 194 -20.64 8.26 -13.84
N TYR A 195 -21.04 9.46 -14.23
CA TYR A 195 -22.33 10.06 -13.87
C TYR A 195 -23.42 9.61 -14.84
#